data_AF-A0A150WMC2-F1
#
_entry.id   AF-A0A150WMC2-F1
#
_cell.length_a   1.000
_cell.length_b   1.000
_cell.length_c   1.000
_cell.angle_alpha   90.00
_cell.angle_beta   90.00
_cell.angle_gamma   90.00
#
_symmetry.space_group_name_H-M   'P 1'
#
loop_
_entity.id
_entity.type
_entity.pdbx_description
1 polymer ?
#
loop_
_entity_poly.entity_id
_entity_poly.type
_entity_poly.pdbx_seq_one_letter_code
_entity_poly.pdbx_strand_id
1 'polypeptide(L)'
;MRILLFFVILFGGAPLVHAKTSLGLNDVSVLLPLPKVENDMDLLLRPQEGFIPKEVLAQLDPLIIDDQTQDRIRSLKLIAFRIDPCFVESIGPAACRRQLRMVFQPVSFYQNSALVFDAAVHAFFEFDDASWNVLLKDWASTLTDSAGDKPLQVHPVIKAQGLKGDLWKTYRQVLQKNCKPNKLVRITQSTVDRFGMSWDFSGFDIDATGKFMKLNIPRINVTKQTFFSNPGDLKEFSAEITPVPEGENTLADFFHASNRQAPQDQWDVVKKSFEFENPTRFNTANLDCVSCHMAQSLRLWGEVHFNDVAGSKDIKRLKFSSPRSLDMSVKPFAITNRVRAFGYFFDEANISPRVINESALAADSLEKLLP
;
A
#
# COMPACT_ATOMS: atom_id res chain seq x y z
N MET A 1 -75.65 -0.31 -29.41
CA MET A 1 -74.43 -1.16 -29.44
C MET A 1 -73.24 -0.26 -29.13
N ARG A 2 -72.80 -0.19 -27.86
CA ARG A 2 -71.69 0.67 -27.41
C ARG A 2 -70.42 -0.17 -27.37
N ILE A 3 -69.46 0.14 -28.23
CA ILE A 3 -68.16 -0.53 -28.31
C ILE A 3 -67.26 0.09 -27.25
N LEU A 4 -66.90 -0.70 -26.23
CA LEU A 4 -65.91 -0.36 -25.21
C LEU A 4 -64.52 -0.61 -25.80
N LEU A 5 -63.74 0.45 -26.04
CA LEU A 5 -62.34 0.33 -26.45
C LEU A 5 -61.47 0.15 -25.20
N PHE A 6 -60.93 -1.05 -25.00
CA PHE A 6 -59.90 -1.33 -24.00
C PHE A 6 -58.53 -0.87 -24.53
N PHE A 7 -58.00 0.23 -23.98
CA PHE A 7 -56.61 0.63 -24.22
C PHE A 7 -55.70 -0.20 -23.30
N VAL A 8 -55.04 -1.21 -23.85
CA VAL A 8 -53.95 -1.92 -23.18
C VAL A 8 -52.68 -1.07 -23.33
N ILE A 9 -52.31 -0.36 -22.26
CA ILE A 9 -51.01 0.33 -22.19
C ILE A 9 -49.96 -0.74 -21.89
N LEU A 10 -49.30 -1.24 -22.95
CA LEU A 10 -48.08 -2.02 -22.85
C LEU A 10 -46.97 -1.08 -22.36
N PHE A 11 -46.70 -1.09 -21.06
CA PHE A 11 -45.46 -0.54 -20.51
C PHE A 11 -44.29 -1.39 -20.99
N GLY A 12 -43.74 -1.03 -22.15
CA GLY A 12 -42.44 -1.52 -22.62
C GLY A 12 -41.36 -1.01 -21.69
N GLY A 13 -41.05 -1.78 -20.63
CA GLY A 13 -39.90 -1.52 -19.78
C GLY A 13 -38.64 -1.63 -20.60
N ALA A 14 -38.10 -0.50 -21.05
CA ALA A 14 -36.77 -0.45 -21.61
C ALA A 14 -35.79 -1.02 -20.56
N PRO A 15 -34.91 -1.96 -20.92
CA PRO A 15 -33.93 -2.48 -19.98
C PRO A 15 -33.10 -1.31 -19.44
N LEU A 16 -33.10 -1.13 -18.12
CA LEU A 16 -32.20 -0.23 -17.42
C LEU A 16 -30.76 -0.70 -17.68
N VAL A 17 -30.14 -0.12 -18.71
CA VAL A 17 -28.70 -0.24 -18.95
C VAL A 17 -28.03 0.48 -17.78
N HIS A 18 -27.63 -0.27 -16.76
CA HIS A 18 -26.82 0.27 -15.68
C HIS A 18 -25.49 0.67 -16.30
N ALA A 19 -25.20 1.98 -16.32
CA ALA A 19 -23.91 2.48 -16.75
C ALA A 19 -22.86 1.83 -15.85
N LYS A 20 -21.93 1.07 -16.45
CA LYS A 20 -20.87 0.40 -15.70
C LYS A 20 -20.04 1.48 -14.99
N THR A 21 -20.02 1.43 -13.66
CA THR A 21 -19.16 2.31 -12.84
C THR A 21 -17.70 2.03 -13.21
N SER A 22 -17.02 3.00 -13.81
CA SER A 22 -15.58 2.92 -14.07
C SER A 22 -14.86 3.49 -12.85
N LEU A 23 -14.01 2.66 -12.23
CA LEU A 23 -13.24 3.07 -11.06
C LEU A 23 -11.87 3.61 -11.49
N GLY A 24 -11.38 4.61 -10.78
CA GLY A 24 -9.98 5.03 -10.82
C GLY A 24 -9.11 4.29 -9.81
N LEU A 25 -7.79 4.41 -9.94
CA LEU A 25 -6.87 3.84 -8.94
C LEU A 25 -7.05 4.49 -7.56
N ASN A 26 -7.40 5.78 -7.54
CA ASN A 26 -7.62 6.55 -6.31
C ASN A 26 -8.92 6.17 -5.57
N ASP A 27 -9.87 5.50 -6.24
CA ASP A 27 -11.10 4.98 -5.58
C ASP A 27 -10.84 3.68 -4.81
N VAL A 28 -9.71 3.03 -5.09
CA VAL A 28 -9.34 1.72 -4.54
C VAL A 28 -8.23 1.85 -3.52
N SER A 29 -7.20 2.63 -3.85
CA SER A 29 -6.07 2.97 -2.98
C SER A 29 -6.12 4.45 -2.64
N VAL A 30 -6.36 4.76 -1.37
CA VAL A 30 -6.54 6.12 -0.89
C VAL A 30 -5.31 6.53 -0.09
N LEU A 31 -4.54 7.50 -0.58
CA LEU A 31 -3.52 8.21 0.18
C LEU A 31 -4.09 9.55 0.65
N LEU A 32 -4.16 9.77 1.95
CA LEU A 32 -4.72 10.98 2.54
C LEU A 32 -3.72 12.14 2.47
N PRO A 33 -4.15 13.39 2.28
CA PRO A 33 -3.26 14.55 2.42
C PRO A 33 -2.81 14.71 3.87
N LEU A 34 -1.58 15.19 4.06
CA LEU A 34 -1.11 15.54 5.40
C LEU A 34 -1.83 16.79 5.96
N PRO A 35 -2.02 16.89 7.29
CA PRO A 35 -2.54 18.08 7.94
C PRO A 35 -1.67 19.31 7.65
N LYS A 36 -2.30 20.43 7.30
CA LYS A 36 -1.62 21.71 7.06
C LYS A 36 -1.45 22.55 8.32
N VAL A 37 -2.27 22.27 9.34
CA VAL A 37 -2.25 22.92 10.65
C VAL A 37 -2.35 21.85 11.73
N GLU A 38 -1.75 22.11 12.89
CA GLU A 38 -1.66 21.14 13.99
C GLU A 38 -3.04 20.63 14.43
N ASN A 39 -4.04 21.51 14.50
CA ASN A 39 -5.41 21.15 14.89
C ASN A 39 -6.09 20.14 13.94
N ASP A 40 -5.59 19.98 12.71
CA ASP A 40 -6.14 19.01 11.76
C ASP A 40 -5.55 17.60 11.97
N MET A 41 -4.54 17.43 12.85
CA MET A 41 -3.93 16.13 13.19
C MET A 41 -4.93 15.12 13.77
N ASP A 42 -5.93 15.60 14.50
CA ASP A 42 -6.97 14.76 15.11
C ASP A 42 -8.09 14.38 14.13
N LEU A 43 -8.04 14.89 12.90
CA LEU A 43 -8.96 14.47 11.83
C LEU A 43 -8.51 13.16 11.18
N LEU A 44 -7.24 12.78 11.32
CA LEU A 44 -6.74 11.48 10.91
C LEU A 44 -7.08 10.43 11.97
N LEU A 45 -7.54 9.27 11.52
CA LEU A 45 -7.91 8.16 12.39
C LEU A 45 -6.68 7.57 13.09
N ARG A 46 -6.83 7.17 14.35
CA ARG A 46 -5.78 6.49 15.12
C ARG A 46 -6.09 4.99 15.26
N PRO A 47 -5.08 4.11 15.40
CA PRO A 47 -5.32 2.69 15.63
C PRO A 47 -6.26 2.39 16.80
N GLN A 48 -6.15 3.15 17.89
CA GLN A 48 -6.91 2.95 19.13
C GLN A 48 -8.40 3.34 19.02
N GLU A 49 -8.82 3.93 17.89
CA GLU A 49 -10.22 4.33 17.65
C GLU A 49 -11.10 3.17 17.18
N GLY A 50 -10.80 1.97 17.66
CA GLY A 50 -11.58 0.75 17.42
C GLY A 50 -11.09 -0.10 16.25
N PHE A 51 -9.90 0.16 15.71
CA PHE A 51 -9.31 -0.65 14.62
C PHE A 51 -8.39 -1.73 15.16
N ILE A 52 -7.46 -1.35 16.04
CA ILE A 52 -6.42 -2.24 16.58
C ILE A 52 -6.57 -2.28 18.11
N PRO A 53 -6.86 -3.46 18.70
CA PRO A 53 -6.93 -3.62 20.15
C PRO A 53 -5.64 -3.21 20.86
N LYS A 54 -5.76 -2.82 22.14
CA LYS A 54 -4.60 -2.39 22.94
C LYS A 54 -3.58 -3.53 23.12
N GLU A 55 -4.07 -4.75 23.31
CA GLU A 55 -3.28 -5.96 23.43
C GLU A 55 -2.49 -6.28 22.16
N VAL A 56 -3.04 -5.95 20.98
CA VAL A 56 -2.35 -6.07 19.69
C VAL A 56 -1.29 -4.98 19.55
N LEU A 57 -1.63 -3.73 19.90
CA LEU A 57 -0.67 -2.62 19.89
C LEU A 57 0.51 -2.85 20.86
N ALA A 58 0.27 -3.54 21.97
CA ALA A 58 1.30 -3.91 22.93
C ALA A 58 2.28 -4.96 22.40
N GLN A 59 1.97 -5.65 21.29
CA GLN A 59 2.90 -6.57 20.63
C GLN A 59 3.83 -5.88 19.63
N LEU A 60 3.61 -4.59 19.34
CA LEU A 60 4.41 -3.88 18.36
C LEU A 60 5.79 -3.57 18.89
N ASP A 61 6.76 -3.60 17.98
CA ASP A 61 8.08 -3.09 18.28
C ASP A 61 8.02 -1.55 18.32
N PRO A 62 8.99 -0.90 18.97
CA PRO A 62 9.16 0.53 18.88
C PRO A 62 9.28 0.96 17.41
N LEU A 63 8.32 1.74 16.90
CA LEU A 63 8.34 2.14 15.49
C LEU A 63 9.53 3.02 15.12
N ILE A 64 10.01 3.78 16.10
CA ILE A 64 11.25 4.51 15.95
C ILE A 64 12.17 4.07 17.08
N ILE A 65 13.32 3.51 16.71
CA ILE A 65 14.29 2.97 17.65
C ILE A 65 15.07 4.16 18.24
N ASP A 66 14.52 4.70 19.33
CA ASP A 66 15.17 5.65 20.21
C ASP A 66 14.73 5.46 21.67
N ASP A 67 15.32 6.25 22.58
CA ASP A 67 15.10 6.14 24.02
C ASP A 67 13.68 6.58 24.47
N GLN A 68 12.77 6.98 23.56
CA GLN A 68 11.41 7.49 23.88
C GLN A 68 10.28 6.68 23.23
N THR A 69 10.31 5.39 23.50
CA THR A 69 9.50 4.33 22.88
C THR A 69 7.98 4.48 23.02
N GLN A 70 7.46 4.90 24.18
CA GLN A 70 6.01 4.81 24.48
C GLN A 70 5.15 5.92 23.88
N ASP A 71 5.70 7.09 23.58
CA ASP A 71 4.89 8.20 23.03
C ASP A 71 4.55 8.03 21.55
N ARG A 72 5.20 7.10 20.85
CA ARG A 72 5.10 7.03 19.37
C ARG A 72 3.96 6.17 18.85
N ILE A 73 3.43 5.22 19.61
CA ILE A 73 2.16 4.54 19.27
C ILE A 73 0.98 5.54 19.30
N ARG A 74 1.05 6.59 20.14
CA ARG A 74 0.04 7.67 20.16
C ARG A 74 0.12 8.58 18.93
N SER A 75 1.29 8.65 18.30
CA SER A 75 1.53 9.44 17.08
C SER A 75 1.10 8.72 15.79
N LEU A 76 0.71 7.43 15.87
CA LEU A 76 0.21 6.70 14.71
C LEU A 76 -1.09 7.31 14.18
N LYS A 77 -1.07 7.71 12.92
CA LYS A 77 -2.24 8.19 12.17
C LYS A 77 -2.43 7.34 10.92
N LEU A 78 -3.68 7.06 10.56
CA LEU A 78 -4.04 6.45 9.29
C LEU A 78 -3.68 7.45 8.19
N ILE A 79 -2.77 7.07 7.31
CA ILE A 79 -2.33 7.91 6.19
C ILE A 79 -2.74 7.34 4.85
N ALA A 80 -2.95 6.02 4.77
CA ALA A 80 -3.45 5.39 3.56
C ALA A 80 -4.25 4.12 3.84
N PHE A 81 -5.08 3.72 2.88
CA PHE A 81 -5.77 2.43 2.93
C PHE A 81 -6.11 1.94 1.52
N ARG A 82 -6.36 0.63 1.38
CA ARG A 82 -6.73 -0.01 0.12
C ARG A 82 -7.78 -1.09 0.34
N ILE A 83 -8.76 -1.15 -0.56
CA ILE A 83 -9.70 -2.27 -0.65
C ILE A 83 -9.19 -3.30 -1.66
N ASP A 84 -9.12 -4.56 -1.24
CA ASP A 84 -8.62 -5.68 -2.03
C ASP A 84 -9.74 -6.73 -2.16
N PRO A 85 -10.53 -6.70 -3.26
CA PRO A 85 -11.55 -7.72 -3.52
C PRO A 85 -10.94 -9.11 -3.72
N CYS A 86 -9.66 -9.14 -4.10
CA CYS A 86 -8.94 -10.38 -4.22
C CYS A 86 -7.46 -10.24 -3.89
N PHE A 87 -7.10 -10.61 -2.67
CA PHE A 87 -5.72 -10.79 -2.27
C PHE A 87 -5.33 -12.26 -2.30
N VAL A 88 -4.23 -12.55 -2.98
CA VAL A 88 -3.65 -13.88 -3.06
C VAL A 88 -2.29 -13.86 -2.38
N GLU A 89 -2.13 -14.75 -1.41
CA GLU A 89 -0.89 -14.89 -0.64
C GLU A 89 -0.34 -16.31 -0.75
N SER A 90 0.03 -16.70 -1.97
CA SER A 90 0.79 -17.91 -2.26
C SER A 90 1.42 -17.83 -3.66
N ILE A 91 2.19 -18.85 -4.01
CA ILE A 91 2.59 -19.15 -5.40
C ILE A 91 1.61 -20.19 -5.96
N GLY A 92 0.93 -19.89 -7.07
CA GLY A 92 0.01 -20.81 -7.73
C GLY A 92 -1.47 -20.58 -7.40
N PRO A 93 -2.37 -21.52 -7.70
CA PRO A 93 -3.79 -21.38 -7.42
C PRO A 93 -4.04 -21.37 -5.91
N ALA A 94 -4.26 -20.18 -5.34
CA ALA A 94 -4.69 -20.02 -3.95
C ALA A 94 -6.09 -19.42 -3.87
N ALA A 95 -6.74 -19.73 -2.74
CA ALA A 95 -7.96 -19.06 -2.37
C ALA A 95 -7.70 -17.56 -2.19
N CYS A 96 -8.47 -16.81 -2.93
CA CYS A 96 -8.54 -15.37 -2.87
C CYS A 96 -9.17 -14.91 -1.55
N ARG A 97 -8.56 -13.94 -0.86
CA ARG A 97 -9.08 -13.36 0.37
C ARG A 97 -9.58 -11.95 0.12
N ARG A 98 -10.74 -11.59 0.67
CA ARG A 98 -11.29 -10.23 0.55
C ARG A 98 -10.88 -9.43 1.76
N GLN A 99 -10.23 -8.30 1.53
CA GLN A 99 -9.60 -7.57 2.61
C GLN A 99 -9.58 -6.07 2.40
N LEU A 100 -9.42 -5.35 3.50
CA LEU A 100 -9.09 -3.94 3.52
C LEU A 100 -7.79 -3.77 4.31
N ARG A 101 -6.81 -3.09 3.71
CA ARG A 101 -5.52 -2.81 4.32
C ARG A 101 -5.43 -1.35 4.72
N MET A 102 -4.96 -1.10 5.92
CA MET A 102 -4.71 0.24 6.45
C MET A 102 -3.23 0.43 6.71
N VAL A 103 -2.71 1.62 6.40
CA VAL A 103 -1.33 2.03 6.67
C VAL A 103 -1.36 3.16 7.69
N PHE A 104 -0.81 2.89 8.86
CA PHE A 104 -0.60 3.88 9.91
C PHE A 104 0.87 4.27 9.95
N GLN A 105 1.17 5.57 9.95
CA GLN A 105 2.54 6.08 10.15
C GLN A 105 2.59 7.00 11.38
N PRO A 106 3.75 7.08 12.07
CA PRO A 106 3.99 8.12 13.06
C PRO A 106 3.97 9.50 12.38
N VAL A 107 3.03 10.35 12.78
CA VAL A 107 2.91 11.72 12.28
C VAL A 107 3.10 12.68 13.44
N SER A 108 4.01 13.64 13.26
CA SER A 108 4.26 14.75 14.18
C SER A 108 4.03 16.07 13.47
N PHE A 109 3.91 17.16 14.23
CA PHE A 109 3.80 18.50 13.67
C PHE A 109 4.97 19.35 14.19
N TYR A 110 5.77 19.90 13.28
CA TYR A 110 6.97 20.67 13.60
C TYR A 110 7.09 21.86 12.64
N GLN A 111 7.41 23.05 13.18
CA GLN A 111 7.60 24.27 12.39
C GLN A 111 6.48 24.52 11.34
N ASN A 112 5.22 24.36 11.74
CA ASN A 112 4.04 24.54 10.87
C ASN A 112 3.90 23.52 9.73
N SER A 113 4.53 22.35 9.82
CA SER A 113 4.37 21.28 8.83
C SER A 113 4.23 19.92 9.51
N ALA A 114 3.42 19.05 8.91
CA ALA A 114 3.33 17.66 9.31
C ALA A 114 4.60 16.93 8.84
N LEU A 115 5.24 16.21 9.76
CA LEU A 115 6.41 15.39 9.51
C LEU A 115 6.06 13.93 9.75
N VAL A 116 6.27 13.09 8.74
CA VAL A 116 6.04 11.64 8.81
C VAL A 116 7.36 10.89 8.80
N PHE A 117 7.50 9.96 9.73
CA PHE A 117 8.67 9.09 9.77
C PHE A 117 8.50 7.90 8.83
N ASP A 118 9.60 7.39 8.27
CA ASP A 118 9.57 6.19 7.42
C ASP A 118 9.47 4.88 8.22
N ALA A 119 8.51 4.86 9.15
CA ALA A 119 8.05 3.69 9.86
C ALA A 119 6.53 3.54 9.65
N ALA A 120 6.01 2.34 9.71
CA ALA A 120 4.58 2.10 9.59
C ALA A 120 4.10 0.82 10.26
N VAL A 121 2.80 0.80 10.52
CA VAL A 121 2.02 -0.39 10.84
C VAL A 121 1.01 -0.60 9.74
N HIS A 122 0.98 -1.81 9.15
CA HIS A 122 -0.08 -2.24 8.26
C HIS A 122 -1.06 -3.12 9.02
N ALA A 123 -2.34 -2.78 8.95
CA ALA A 123 -3.42 -3.58 9.54
C ALA A 123 -4.31 -4.17 8.45
N PHE A 124 -4.56 -5.48 8.52
CA PHE A 124 -5.30 -6.23 7.52
C PHE A 124 -6.61 -6.72 8.11
N PHE A 125 -7.72 -6.28 7.51
CA PHE A 125 -9.07 -6.69 7.89
C PHE A 125 -9.61 -7.65 6.84
N GLU A 126 -10.06 -8.82 7.25
CA GLU A 126 -10.64 -9.84 6.36
C GLU A 126 -12.17 -9.87 6.45
N PHE A 127 -12.82 -10.20 5.34
CA PHE A 127 -14.27 -10.19 5.20
C PHE A 127 -14.77 -11.49 4.58
N ASP A 128 -15.76 -12.10 5.23
CA ASP A 128 -16.59 -13.15 4.63
C ASP A 128 -17.54 -12.57 3.56
N ASP A 129 -18.28 -13.43 2.84
CA ASP A 129 -19.19 -12.99 1.77
C ASP A 129 -20.22 -11.96 2.25
N ALA A 130 -20.83 -12.19 3.41
CA ALA A 130 -21.90 -11.34 3.93
C ALA A 130 -21.39 -9.95 4.31
N SER A 131 -20.31 -9.89 5.09
CA SER A 131 -19.71 -8.63 5.54
C SER A 131 -18.99 -7.90 4.41
N TRP A 132 -18.51 -8.62 3.39
CA TRP A 132 -17.97 -8.02 2.18
C TRP A 132 -19.05 -7.28 1.38
N ASN A 133 -20.23 -7.88 1.19
CA ASN A 133 -21.33 -7.22 0.49
C ASN A 133 -21.80 -5.94 1.21
N VAL A 134 -21.79 -5.95 2.55
CA VAL A 134 -22.05 -4.74 3.35
C VAL A 134 -20.97 -3.69 3.09
N LEU A 135 -19.69 -4.07 3.11
CA LEU A 135 -18.59 -3.16 2.81
C LEU A 135 -18.71 -2.59 1.39
N LEU A 136 -19.01 -3.38 0.36
CA LEU A 136 -19.15 -2.90 -1.02
C LEU A 136 -20.26 -1.86 -1.16
N LYS A 137 -21.41 -2.10 -0.52
CA LYS A 137 -22.53 -1.14 -0.51
C LYS A 137 -22.14 0.18 0.15
N ASP A 138 -21.44 0.11 1.28
CA ASP A 138 -20.94 1.30 1.96
C ASP A 138 -19.84 2.00 1.15
N TRP A 139 -18.94 1.24 0.52
CA TRP A 139 -17.85 1.75 -0.30
C TRP A 139 -18.34 2.49 -1.54
N ALA A 140 -19.45 2.04 -2.13
CA ALA A 140 -20.09 2.73 -3.25
C ALA A 140 -20.41 4.21 -2.93
N SER A 141 -20.68 4.54 -1.66
CA SER A 141 -20.92 5.93 -1.23
C SER A 141 -19.68 6.83 -1.21
N THR A 142 -18.49 6.23 -1.36
CA THR A 142 -17.20 6.94 -1.38
C THR A 142 -16.71 7.23 -2.81
N LEU A 143 -17.36 6.64 -3.81
CA LEU A 143 -16.93 6.76 -5.20
C LEU A 143 -17.21 8.17 -5.72
N THR A 144 -16.27 8.71 -6.50
CA THR A 144 -16.42 10.03 -7.12
C THR A 144 -16.04 10.00 -8.59
N ASP A 145 -16.80 10.68 -9.45
CA ASP A 145 -16.49 10.80 -10.88
C ASP A 145 -15.11 11.46 -11.12
N SER A 146 -14.65 12.25 -10.16
CA SER A 146 -13.40 13.02 -10.21
C SER A 146 -12.12 12.22 -10.06
N ALA A 147 -12.20 10.96 -9.62
CA ALA A 147 -11.05 10.08 -9.48
C ALA A 147 -10.52 9.61 -10.86
N GLY A 148 -11.41 9.27 -11.80
CA GLY A 148 -11.11 8.95 -13.21
C GLY A 148 -9.95 7.96 -13.44
N ASP A 149 -9.52 7.78 -14.69
CA ASP A 149 -8.30 7.00 -15.02
C ASP A 149 -7.00 7.81 -14.76
N LYS A 150 -6.98 8.58 -13.67
CA LYS A 150 -5.80 9.36 -13.27
C LYS A 150 -4.77 8.44 -12.61
N PRO A 151 -3.47 8.77 -12.75
CA PRO A 151 -2.42 8.15 -11.94
C PRO A 151 -2.77 8.14 -10.45
N LEU A 152 -2.37 7.08 -9.75
CA LEU A 152 -2.51 7.00 -8.31
C LEU A 152 -1.69 8.11 -7.64
N GLN A 153 -2.30 8.86 -6.73
CA GLN A 153 -1.71 10.04 -6.08
C GLN A 153 -2.32 10.27 -4.69
N VAL A 154 -1.91 11.35 -4.01
CA VAL A 154 -2.68 11.86 -2.86
C VAL A 154 -4.09 12.15 -3.32
N HIS A 155 -5.09 11.53 -2.68
CA HIS A 155 -6.45 11.43 -3.19
C HIS A 155 -6.98 12.81 -3.62
N PRO A 156 -7.28 13.04 -4.91
CA PRO A 156 -7.44 14.39 -5.46
C PRO A 156 -8.59 15.17 -4.83
N VAL A 157 -9.72 14.51 -4.57
CA VAL A 157 -10.89 15.13 -3.94
C VAL A 157 -10.63 15.47 -2.48
N ILE A 158 -10.08 14.55 -1.69
CA ILE A 158 -9.74 14.81 -0.27
C ILE A 158 -8.66 15.91 -0.18
N LYS A 159 -7.68 15.93 -1.08
CA LYS A 159 -6.68 17.01 -1.16
C LYS A 159 -7.32 18.37 -1.42
N ALA A 160 -8.32 18.44 -2.30
CA ALA A 160 -9.04 19.67 -2.62
C ALA A 160 -9.97 20.13 -1.48
N GLN A 161 -10.72 19.21 -0.88
CA GLN A 161 -11.69 19.51 0.19
C GLN A 161 -11.02 19.65 1.58
N GLY A 162 -9.82 19.09 1.75
CA GLY A 162 -9.14 18.95 3.04
C GLY A 162 -9.73 17.82 3.91
N LEU A 163 -9.09 17.59 5.07
CA LEU A 163 -9.53 16.58 6.04
C LEU A 163 -10.83 16.95 6.79
N LYS A 164 -11.42 18.12 6.51
CA LYS A 164 -12.77 18.49 6.97
C LYS A 164 -13.83 18.27 5.89
N GLY A 165 -13.42 17.87 4.70
CA GLY A 165 -14.26 17.60 3.55
C GLY A 165 -15.18 16.40 3.73
N ASP A 166 -16.28 16.40 2.98
CA ASP A 166 -17.32 15.38 3.12
C ASP A 166 -16.85 14.01 2.68
N LEU A 167 -16.02 13.92 1.64
CA LEU A 167 -15.52 12.62 1.18
C LEU A 167 -14.71 11.90 2.27
N TRP A 168 -13.82 12.61 2.98
CA TRP A 168 -13.07 12.01 4.08
C TRP A 168 -13.98 11.62 5.24
N LYS A 169 -15.00 12.42 5.58
CA LYS A 169 -15.99 12.04 6.60
C LYS A 169 -16.70 10.73 6.21
N THR A 170 -17.09 10.58 4.94
CA THR A 170 -17.71 9.36 4.44
C THR A 170 -16.75 8.17 4.58
N TYR A 171 -15.49 8.29 4.12
CA TYR A 171 -14.50 7.24 4.32
C TYR A 171 -14.34 6.87 5.80
N ARG A 172 -14.21 7.84 6.71
CA ARG A 172 -14.12 7.56 8.16
C ARG A 172 -15.29 6.72 8.65
N GLN A 173 -16.52 7.08 8.26
CA GLN A 173 -17.71 6.34 8.65
C GLN A 173 -17.69 4.90 8.10
N VAL A 174 -17.35 4.72 6.82
CA VAL A 174 -17.25 3.40 6.18
C VAL A 174 -16.19 2.53 6.88
N LEU A 175 -15.00 3.08 7.12
CA LEU A 175 -13.90 2.37 7.79
C LEU A 175 -14.27 2.01 9.24
N GLN A 176 -14.75 2.97 10.03
CA GLN A 176 -15.13 2.73 11.42
C GLN A 176 -16.29 1.74 11.55
N LYS A 177 -17.23 1.73 10.60
CA LYS A 177 -18.34 0.77 10.58
C LYS A 177 -17.86 -0.64 10.26
N ASN A 178 -16.98 -0.80 9.27
CA ASN A 178 -16.69 -2.10 8.67
C ASN A 178 -15.41 -2.77 9.20
N CYS A 179 -14.39 -2.00 9.61
CA CYS A 179 -13.09 -2.50 10.06
C CYS A 179 -13.06 -2.59 11.59
N LYS A 180 -13.67 -3.64 12.12
CA LYS A 180 -13.75 -3.92 13.57
C LYS A 180 -12.62 -4.83 14.03
N PRO A 181 -12.29 -4.85 15.33
CA PRO A 181 -11.20 -5.68 15.84
C PRO A 181 -11.34 -7.17 15.58
N ASN A 182 -12.57 -7.71 15.57
CA ASN A 182 -12.84 -9.11 15.28
C ASN A 182 -12.65 -9.49 13.80
N LYS A 183 -12.36 -8.52 12.92
CA LYS A 183 -11.98 -8.75 11.53
C LYS A 183 -10.49 -8.56 11.27
N LEU A 184 -9.74 -8.07 12.27
CA LEU A 184 -8.30 -7.88 12.16
C LEU A 184 -7.61 -9.24 12.16
N VAL A 185 -6.96 -9.60 11.06
CA VAL A 185 -6.32 -10.94 10.90
C VAL A 185 -4.80 -10.87 10.88
N ARG A 186 -4.22 -9.71 10.63
CA ARG A 186 -2.76 -9.55 10.55
C ARG A 186 -2.33 -8.12 10.87
N ILE A 187 -1.17 -8.02 11.49
CA ILE A 187 -0.37 -6.80 11.57
C ILE A 187 1.01 -7.06 10.96
N THR A 188 1.50 -6.13 10.14
CA THR A 188 2.93 -6.03 9.83
C THR A 188 3.44 -4.65 10.21
N GLN A 189 4.74 -4.54 10.45
CA GLN A 189 5.38 -3.28 10.79
C GLN A 189 6.71 -3.14 10.07
N SER A 190 7.05 -1.90 9.79
CA SER A 190 8.39 -1.45 9.43
C SER A 190 8.78 -0.40 10.46
N THR A 191 9.80 -0.70 11.26
CA THR A 191 10.38 0.26 12.19
C THR A 191 11.59 0.93 11.54
N VAL A 192 12.00 2.08 12.04
CA VAL A 192 13.19 2.79 11.57
C VAL A 192 14.01 3.27 12.75
N ASP A 193 15.33 3.31 12.64
CA ASP A 193 16.14 4.00 13.63
C ASP A 193 15.95 5.53 13.54
N ARG A 194 16.40 6.25 14.57
CA ARG A 194 16.25 7.72 14.63
C ARG A 194 16.93 8.48 13.49
N PHE A 195 17.84 7.83 12.76
CA PHE A 195 18.62 8.46 11.69
C PHE A 195 18.11 8.12 10.28
N GLY A 196 17.14 7.21 10.14
CA GLY A 196 16.67 6.79 8.83
C GLY A 196 17.75 6.00 8.08
N MET A 197 18.44 5.11 8.78
CA MET A 197 19.54 4.28 8.27
C MET A 197 19.32 2.80 8.54
N SER A 198 18.46 2.41 9.48
CA SER A 198 18.14 1.01 9.74
C SER A 198 16.65 0.79 9.79
N TRP A 199 16.15 -0.19 9.05
CA TRP A 199 14.74 -0.58 9.04
C TRP A 199 14.59 -2.04 9.41
N ASP A 200 13.69 -2.30 10.34
CA ASP A 200 13.29 -3.66 10.67
C ASP A 200 11.86 -3.94 10.19
N PHE A 201 11.70 -5.05 9.47
CA PHE A 201 10.43 -5.57 8.99
C PHE A 201 10.05 -6.79 9.82
N SER A 202 8.85 -6.78 10.39
CA SER A 202 8.30 -7.92 11.14
C SER A 202 6.77 -7.89 11.11
N GLY A 203 6.13 -8.92 11.66
CA GLY A 203 4.68 -8.98 11.74
C GLY A 203 4.16 -10.24 12.41
N PHE A 204 2.85 -10.31 12.56
CA PHE A 204 2.16 -11.46 13.10
C PHE A 204 0.72 -11.57 12.57
N ASP A 205 0.28 -12.81 12.42
CA ASP A 205 -1.12 -13.19 12.21
C ASP A 205 -1.87 -13.27 13.54
N ILE A 206 -3.19 -13.07 13.47
CA ILE A 206 -4.13 -13.23 14.57
C ILE A 206 -5.09 -14.34 14.17
N ASP A 207 -5.07 -15.47 14.87
CA ASP A 207 -6.00 -16.56 14.58
C ASP A 207 -7.41 -16.29 15.13
N ALA A 208 -8.36 -17.19 14.82
CA ALA A 208 -9.74 -17.08 15.26
C ALA A 208 -9.93 -17.11 16.80
N THR A 209 -8.92 -17.55 17.55
CA THR A 209 -8.91 -17.54 19.02
C THR A 209 -8.30 -16.27 19.61
N GLY A 210 -7.76 -15.39 18.76
CA GLY A 210 -7.04 -14.18 19.16
C GLY A 210 -5.55 -14.43 19.47
N LYS A 211 -5.01 -15.61 19.18
CA LYS A 211 -3.60 -15.92 19.43
C LYS A 211 -2.72 -15.32 18.34
N PHE A 212 -1.62 -14.73 18.77
CA PHE A 212 -0.60 -14.16 17.87
C PHE A 212 0.34 -15.25 17.34
N MET A 213 0.51 -15.27 16.02
CA MET A 213 1.44 -16.15 15.32
C MET A 213 2.43 -15.29 14.55
N LYS A 214 3.71 -15.34 14.91
CA LYS A 214 4.73 -14.55 14.20
C LYS A 214 4.73 -14.90 12.71
N LEU A 215 4.80 -13.88 11.87
CA LEU A 215 4.79 -14.03 10.43
C LEU A 215 6.18 -14.47 9.96
N ASN A 216 6.27 -15.62 9.30
CA ASN A 216 7.49 -16.02 8.62
C ASN A 216 7.67 -15.20 7.34
N ILE A 217 8.86 -14.66 7.14
CA ILE A 217 9.21 -13.88 5.95
C ILE A 217 9.71 -14.85 4.86
N PRO A 218 9.16 -14.80 3.64
CA PRO A 218 9.61 -15.66 2.54
C PRO A 218 11.11 -15.55 2.30
N ARG A 219 11.71 -16.66 1.84
CA ARG A 219 13.15 -16.79 1.48
C ARG A 219 14.16 -16.67 2.63
N ILE A 220 13.75 -16.33 3.86
CA ILE A 220 14.69 -16.25 5.00
C ILE A 220 14.29 -17.11 6.21
N ASN A 221 13.11 -17.72 6.18
CA ASN A 221 12.59 -18.62 7.24
C ASN A 221 12.75 -18.08 8.69
N VAL A 222 12.69 -16.75 8.84
CA VAL A 222 12.67 -16.06 10.12
C VAL A 222 11.53 -15.05 10.14
N THR A 223 11.29 -14.44 11.30
CA THR A 223 10.14 -13.56 11.54
C THR A 223 10.49 -12.07 11.51
N LYS A 224 11.75 -11.74 11.22
CA LYS A 224 12.28 -10.38 11.17
C LYS A 224 13.37 -10.28 10.10
N GLN A 225 13.35 -9.21 9.31
CA GLN A 225 14.39 -8.86 8.35
C GLN A 225 14.79 -7.40 8.54
N THR A 226 16.08 -7.12 8.46
CA THR A 226 16.65 -5.79 8.64
C THR A 226 17.29 -5.33 7.34
N PHE A 227 17.09 -4.06 7.00
CA PHE A 227 17.85 -3.34 5.98
C PHE A 227 18.63 -2.21 6.66
N PHE A 228 19.94 -2.19 6.47
CA PHE A 228 20.82 -1.14 6.98
C PHE A 228 21.43 -0.40 5.80
N SER A 229 21.34 0.93 5.78
CA SER A 229 21.92 1.81 4.78
C SER A 229 23.04 2.63 5.39
N ASN A 230 24.17 2.70 4.68
CA ASN A 230 25.29 3.53 5.07
C ASN A 230 24.98 5.01 4.75
N PRO A 231 25.05 5.93 5.75
CA PRO A 231 24.76 7.34 5.53
C PRO A 231 25.79 8.06 4.63
N GLY A 232 26.94 7.44 4.35
CA GLY A 232 28.04 8.08 3.62
C GLY A 232 27.74 8.42 2.16
N ASP A 233 26.91 7.63 1.48
CA ASP A 233 26.48 7.88 0.10
C ASP A 233 25.08 7.30 -0.15
N LEU A 234 24.09 8.19 -0.25
CA LEU A 234 22.70 7.82 -0.53
C LEU A 234 22.37 7.74 -2.02
N LYS A 235 23.32 8.06 -2.91
CA LYS A 235 23.16 7.93 -4.36
C LYS A 235 23.54 6.55 -4.86
N GLU A 236 24.35 5.84 -4.08
CA GLU A 236 24.75 4.46 -4.33
C GLU A 236 24.19 3.54 -3.25
N PHE A 237 24.07 2.26 -3.57
CA PHE A 237 23.79 1.27 -2.55
C PHE A 237 25.11 0.91 -1.87
N SER A 238 25.22 1.34 -0.61
CA SER A 238 26.13 0.81 0.39
C SER A 238 25.28 0.43 1.60
N ALA A 239 24.82 -0.81 1.62
CA ALA A 239 23.76 -1.29 2.49
C ALA A 239 23.93 -2.79 2.78
N GLU A 240 23.27 -3.25 3.84
CA GLU A 240 23.26 -4.63 4.27
C GLU A 240 21.82 -5.12 4.45
N ILE A 241 21.58 -6.40 4.16
CA ILE A 241 20.33 -7.09 4.47
C ILE A 241 20.65 -8.21 5.45
N THR A 242 19.93 -8.28 6.56
CA THR A 242 20.09 -9.38 7.52
C THR A 242 18.73 -9.94 7.97
N PRO A 243 18.50 -11.26 7.89
CA PRO A 243 19.31 -12.22 7.14
C PRO A 243 19.19 -12.02 5.63
N VAL A 244 20.19 -12.53 4.89
CA VAL A 244 20.19 -12.53 3.42
C VAL A 244 19.18 -13.57 2.92
N PRO A 245 18.28 -13.20 1.98
CA PRO A 245 17.38 -14.16 1.33
C PRO A 245 18.10 -15.32 0.64
N GLU A 246 17.56 -16.52 0.76
CA GLU A 246 17.99 -17.69 0.02
C GLU A 246 17.54 -17.65 -1.45
N GLY A 247 18.20 -18.49 -2.26
CA GLY A 247 17.87 -18.74 -3.65
C GLY A 247 18.59 -17.83 -4.64
N GLU A 248 18.31 -18.06 -5.93
CA GLU A 248 18.75 -17.15 -6.98
C GLU A 248 18.13 -15.76 -6.76
N ASN A 249 18.77 -14.72 -7.27
CA ASN A 249 18.23 -13.35 -7.22
C ASN A 249 18.22 -12.71 -5.82
N THR A 250 19.25 -12.96 -5.03
CA THR A 250 19.52 -12.10 -3.87
C THR A 250 19.98 -10.72 -4.35
N LEU A 251 19.70 -9.69 -3.55
CA LEU A 251 20.16 -8.32 -3.79
C LEU A 251 21.35 -7.94 -2.90
N ALA A 252 21.83 -8.87 -2.07
CA ALA A 252 22.78 -8.58 -1.00
C ALA A 252 24.12 -8.04 -1.53
N ASP A 253 24.72 -8.72 -2.51
CA ASP A 253 26.01 -8.29 -3.09
C ASP A 253 25.92 -6.91 -3.75
N PHE A 254 24.79 -6.65 -4.42
CA PHE A 254 24.53 -5.34 -5.02
C PHE A 254 24.31 -4.27 -3.96
N PHE A 255 23.57 -4.56 -2.90
CA PHE A 255 23.38 -3.60 -1.82
C PHE A 255 24.67 -3.28 -1.09
N HIS A 256 25.56 -4.24 -0.88
CA HIS A 256 26.82 -4.01 -0.19
C HIS A 256 27.68 -2.93 -0.89
N ALA A 257 27.75 -2.98 -2.22
CA ALA A 257 28.51 -2.00 -3.01
C ALA A 257 28.07 -1.97 -4.49
N SER A 258 27.01 -1.22 -4.82
CA SER A 258 26.49 -1.12 -6.20
C SER A 258 27.57 -0.66 -7.18
N ASN A 259 28.35 0.35 -6.80
CA ASN A 259 29.39 0.96 -7.64
C ASN A 259 30.62 0.08 -7.90
N ARG A 260 30.74 -1.08 -7.23
CA ARG A 260 31.83 -2.05 -7.47
C ARG A 260 31.41 -3.21 -8.36
N GLN A 261 30.12 -3.34 -8.66
CA GLN A 261 29.60 -4.40 -9.52
C GLN A 261 29.88 -4.09 -11.00
N ALA A 262 30.02 -5.12 -11.83
CA ALA A 262 30.15 -4.90 -13.27
C ALA A 262 28.84 -4.30 -13.83
N PRO A 263 28.89 -3.47 -14.89
CA PRO A 263 27.69 -2.84 -15.45
C PRO A 263 26.59 -3.83 -15.85
N GLN A 264 26.97 -5.03 -16.30
CA GLN A 264 26.00 -6.08 -16.63
C GLN A 264 25.30 -6.64 -15.38
N ASP A 265 26.04 -6.85 -14.28
CA ASP A 265 25.46 -7.34 -13.02
C ASP A 265 24.52 -6.29 -12.42
N GLN A 266 24.93 -5.02 -12.47
CA GLN A 266 24.08 -3.89 -12.10
C GLN A 266 22.79 -3.86 -12.93
N TRP A 267 22.90 -4.03 -14.25
CA TRP A 267 21.74 -4.09 -15.14
C TRP A 267 20.81 -5.28 -14.82
N ASP A 268 21.37 -6.44 -14.51
CA ASP A 268 20.60 -7.63 -14.13
C ASP A 268 19.82 -7.42 -12.82
N VAL A 269 20.39 -6.69 -11.87
CA VAL A 269 19.70 -6.26 -10.64
C VAL A 269 18.59 -5.25 -10.93
N VAL A 270 18.85 -4.27 -11.78
CA VAL A 270 17.83 -3.30 -12.21
C VAL A 270 16.65 -4.03 -12.86
N LYS A 271 16.88 -5.01 -13.74
CA LYS A 271 15.79 -5.82 -14.33
C LYS A 271 14.93 -6.52 -13.28
N LYS A 272 15.53 -7.06 -12.22
CA LYS A 272 14.80 -7.73 -11.11
C LYS A 272 13.87 -6.79 -10.38
N SER A 273 14.23 -5.52 -10.22
CA SER A 273 13.35 -4.53 -9.57
C SER A 273 11.99 -4.41 -10.26
N PHE A 274 11.96 -4.38 -11.60
CA PHE A 274 10.70 -4.37 -12.38
C PHE A 274 9.90 -5.66 -12.22
N GLU A 275 10.58 -6.79 -12.03
CA GLU A 275 9.93 -8.06 -11.76
C GLU A 275 9.30 -8.09 -10.37
N PHE A 276 10.01 -7.62 -9.34
CA PHE A 276 9.52 -7.51 -7.97
C PHE A 276 8.33 -6.56 -7.86
N GLU A 277 8.31 -5.49 -8.65
CA GLU A 277 7.17 -4.57 -8.76
C GLU A 277 5.94 -5.21 -9.43
N ASN A 278 6.08 -6.35 -10.11
CA ASN A 278 4.99 -7.00 -10.84
C ASN A 278 4.18 -7.97 -9.94
N PRO A 279 2.92 -7.64 -9.60
CA PRO A 279 2.10 -8.44 -8.69
C PRO A 279 1.66 -9.81 -9.24
N THR A 280 1.80 -10.07 -10.54
CA THR A 280 1.51 -11.39 -11.10
C THR A 280 2.69 -12.35 -11.01
N ARG A 281 3.88 -11.85 -10.62
CA ARG A 281 5.12 -12.63 -10.50
C ARG A 281 5.54 -12.81 -9.04
N PHE A 282 5.57 -11.69 -8.31
CA PHE A 282 5.92 -11.67 -6.90
C PHE A 282 4.77 -11.15 -6.05
N ASN A 283 4.69 -11.55 -4.79
CA ASN A 283 3.75 -11.08 -3.77
C ASN A 283 4.34 -11.32 -2.37
N THR A 284 3.58 -11.00 -1.32
CA THR A 284 4.05 -11.12 0.07
C THR A 284 4.30 -12.56 0.51
N ALA A 285 3.90 -13.57 -0.26
CA ALA A 285 4.16 -14.98 0.04
C ALA A 285 5.46 -15.51 -0.55
N ASN A 286 6.07 -14.82 -1.53
CA ASN A 286 7.24 -15.33 -2.24
C ASN A 286 8.42 -14.35 -2.35
N LEU A 287 8.24 -13.11 -1.91
CA LEU A 287 9.30 -12.11 -1.87
C LEU A 287 9.55 -11.69 -0.43
N ASP A 288 10.82 -11.57 -0.05
CA ASP A 288 11.21 -11.05 1.25
C ASP A 288 10.90 -9.55 1.38
N CYS A 289 10.82 -9.06 2.62
CA CYS A 289 10.39 -7.70 2.90
C CYS A 289 11.31 -6.67 2.27
N VAL A 290 12.63 -6.82 2.44
CA VAL A 290 13.61 -5.84 1.95
C VAL A 290 13.62 -5.78 0.43
N SER A 291 13.65 -6.93 -0.26
CA SER A 291 13.60 -6.93 -1.73
C SER A 291 12.32 -6.28 -2.28
N CYS A 292 11.18 -6.51 -1.62
CA CYS A 292 9.91 -5.89 -1.98
C CYS A 292 9.92 -4.36 -1.79
N HIS A 293 10.40 -3.91 -0.62
CA HIS A 293 10.40 -2.49 -0.26
C HIS A 293 11.47 -1.67 -0.99
N MET A 294 12.59 -2.29 -1.37
CA MET A 294 13.68 -1.62 -2.08
C MET A 294 13.54 -1.63 -3.61
N ALA A 295 12.56 -2.34 -4.17
CA ALA A 295 12.38 -2.46 -5.61
C ALA A 295 12.25 -1.08 -6.30
N GLN A 296 11.49 -0.14 -5.72
CA GLN A 296 11.36 1.21 -6.28
C GLN A 296 12.70 1.95 -6.29
N SER A 297 13.42 1.96 -5.17
CA SER A 297 14.69 2.66 -5.03
C SER A 297 15.75 2.08 -5.98
N LEU A 298 15.78 0.76 -6.14
CA LEU A 298 16.61 0.07 -7.13
C LEU A 298 16.27 0.48 -8.57
N ARG A 299 14.98 0.53 -8.90
CA ARG A 299 14.51 0.95 -10.21
C ARG A 299 14.94 2.38 -10.51
N LEU A 300 14.71 3.31 -9.60
CA LEU A 300 15.04 4.73 -9.77
C LEU A 300 16.55 4.94 -9.87
N TRP A 301 17.33 4.21 -9.06
CA TRP A 301 18.78 4.17 -9.21
C TRP A 301 19.18 3.71 -10.62
N GLY A 302 18.55 2.65 -11.13
CA GLY A 302 18.79 2.17 -12.50
C GLY A 302 18.41 3.19 -13.59
N GLU A 303 17.29 3.89 -13.43
CA GLU A 303 16.86 4.96 -14.35
C GLU A 303 17.86 6.14 -14.42
N VAL A 304 18.66 6.36 -13.36
CA VAL A 304 19.73 7.36 -13.34
C VAL A 304 21.02 6.86 -13.98
N HIS A 305 21.36 5.58 -13.80
CA HIS A 305 22.66 5.02 -14.20
C HIS A 305 22.67 4.44 -15.62
N PHE A 306 21.51 4.05 -16.14
CA PHE A 306 21.40 3.42 -17.46
C PHE A 306 20.50 4.23 -18.38
N ASN A 307 20.97 4.49 -19.60
CA ASN A 307 20.15 5.12 -20.63
C ASN A 307 19.04 4.16 -21.08
N ASP A 308 17.82 4.68 -21.24
CA ASP A 308 16.68 3.97 -21.82
C ASP A 308 16.27 2.66 -21.10
N VAL A 309 16.41 2.59 -19.77
CA VAL A 309 15.93 1.44 -18.97
C VAL A 309 14.48 1.10 -19.31
N ALA A 310 13.62 2.11 -19.36
CA ALA A 310 12.20 1.93 -19.60
C ALA A 310 11.87 1.46 -21.05
N GLY A 311 12.71 1.79 -22.03
CA GLY A 311 12.51 1.41 -23.45
C GLY A 311 12.98 0.00 -23.80
N SER A 312 13.85 -0.58 -22.96
CA SER A 312 14.40 -1.93 -23.10
C SER A 312 13.33 -3.00 -23.34
N LYS A 313 13.59 -3.88 -24.32
CA LYS A 313 12.73 -5.04 -24.62
C LYS A 313 12.64 -6.00 -23.43
N ASP A 314 13.73 -6.16 -22.67
CA ASP A 314 13.76 -7.03 -21.50
C ASP A 314 12.81 -6.50 -20.42
N ILE A 315 12.86 -5.20 -20.14
CA ILE A 315 12.01 -4.55 -19.14
C ILE A 315 10.54 -4.63 -19.52
N LYS A 316 10.20 -4.41 -20.79
CA LYS A 316 8.80 -4.52 -21.27
C LYS A 316 8.16 -5.88 -21.00
N ARG A 317 8.95 -6.97 -20.97
CA ARG A 317 8.46 -8.32 -20.66
C ARG A 317 8.29 -8.58 -19.16
N LEU A 318 9.07 -7.89 -18.32
CA LEU A 318 9.07 -8.07 -16.87
C LEU A 318 8.02 -7.18 -16.19
N LYS A 319 7.85 -5.95 -16.70
CA LYS A 319 6.92 -4.96 -16.16
C LYS A 319 5.48 -5.46 -16.19
N PHE A 320 4.72 -5.11 -15.16
CA PHE A 320 3.27 -5.27 -15.16
C PHE A 320 2.62 -4.41 -16.25
N SER A 321 1.57 -4.94 -16.88
CA SER A 321 0.77 -4.25 -17.88
C SER A 321 -0.71 -4.23 -17.49
N SER A 322 -1.35 -3.08 -17.64
CA SER A 322 -2.78 -2.87 -17.42
C SER A 322 -3.28 -1.82 -18.41
N PRO A 323 -4.56 -1.83 -18.80
CA PRO A 323 -5.16 -0.74 -19.57
C PRO A 323 -5.26 0.58 -18.77
N ARG A 324 -5.08 0.56 -17.45
CA ARG A 324 -5.14 1.73 -16.56
C ARG A 324 -3.85 2.54 -16.59
N SER A 325 -3.91 3.80 -16.16
CA SER A 325 -2.70 4.61 -15.99
C SER A 325 -1.78 4.04 -14.89
N LEU A 326 -0.62 3.51 -15.28
CA LEU A 326 0.42 2.99 -14.38
C LEU A 326 1.54 4.01 -14.09
N ASP A 327 1.29 5.29 -14.35
CA ASP A 327 2.28 6.35 -14.18
C ASP A 327 2.47 6.70 -12.70
N MET A 328 3.69 7.04 -12.32
CA MET A 328 3.97 7.61 -11.01
C MET A 328 3.60 9.10 -11.03
N SER A 329 2.59 9.50 -10.25
CA SER A 329 2.20 10.90 -10.09
C SER A 329 3.26 11.77 -9.41
N VAL A 330 4.09 11.15 -8.57
CA VAL A 330 5.25 11.75 -7.92
C VAL A 330 6.44 10.85 -8.18
N LYS A 331 7.47 11.36 -8.84
CA LYS A 331 8.77 10.67 -8.96
C LYS A 331 9.64 11.10 -7.79
N PRO A 332 9.88 10.24 -6.80
CA PRO A 332 10.77 10.59 -5.70
C PRO A 332 12.21 10.69 -6.23
N PHE A 333 13.05 11.37 -5.47
CA PHE A 333 14.49 11.39 -5.74
C PHE A 333 15.04 9.95 -5.65
N ALA A 334 16.00 9.63 -6.55
CA ALA A 334 16.72 8.36 -6.52
C ALA A 334 17.70 8.36 -5.34
N ILE A 335 17.18 8.01 -4.16
CA ILE A 335 17.96 7.80 -2.93
C ILE A 335 17.78 6.37 -2.43
N THR A 336 18.84 5.78 -1.90
CA THR A 336 18.90 4.35 -1.57
C THR A 336 18.39 4.01 -0.18
N ASN A 337 18.01 5.00 0.62
CA ASN A 337 17.53 4.85 2.00
C ASN A 337 16.04 5.22 2.15
N ARG A 338 15.26 5.01 1.09
CA ARG A 338 13.80 5.20 1.09
C ARG A 338 13.12 3.84 0.91
N VAL A 339 12.42 3.35 1.94
CA VAL A 339 11.81 2.00 1.95
C VAL A 339 10.28 2.04 1.85
N ARG A 340 9.67 3.22 2.01
CA ARG A 340 8.22 3.43 1.96
C ARG A 340 7.61 2.94 0.64
N ALA A 341 6.68 2.00 0.67
CA ALA A 341 5.92 1.61 -0.52
C ALA A 341 4.69 2.52 -0.77
N PHE A 342 3.86 2.73 0.25
CA PHE A 342 2.66 3.58 0.17
C PHE A 342 2.55 4.44 1.42
N GLY A 343 2.70 5.75 1.27
CA GLY A 343 2.57 6.70 2.37
C GLY A 343 3.40 7.95 2.17
N TYR A 344 4.09 8.39 3.22
CA TYR A 344 4.95 9.56 3.19
C TYR A 344 6.36 9.25 3.68
N PHE A 345 7.33 9.94 3.09
CA PHE A 345 8.70 10.06 3.56
C PHE A 345 8.92 11.54 3.90
N PHE A 346 8.96 11.87 5.19
CA PHE A 346 8.80 13.25 5.67
C PHE A 346 7.45 13.84 5.26
N ASP A 347 7.43 14.88 4.43
CA ASP A 347 6.24 15.52 3.89
C ASP A 347 5.97 15.15 2.42
N GLU A 348 6.84 14.34 1.81
CA GLU A 348 6.71 13.88 0.43
C GLU A 348 5.88 12.60 0.34
N ALA A 349 4.84 12.62 -0.49
CA ALA A 349 4.08 11.42 -0.82
C ALA A 349 4.98 10.41 -1.57
N ASN A 350 5.02 9.17 -1.10
CA ASN A 350 5.72 8.08 -1.74
C ASN A 350 4.74 6.95 -2.11
N ILE A 351 4.63 6.68 -3.42
CA ILE A 351 3.76 5.65 -3.99
C ILE A 351 4.61 4.82 -4.94
N SER A 352 4.91 3.59 -4.56
CA SER A 352 5.74 2.70 -5.36
C SER A 352 4.96 2.16 -6.56
N PRO A 353 5.64 1.84 -7.67
CA PRO A 353 5.00 1.20 -8.82
C PRO A 353 4.30 -0.10 -8.45
N ARG A 354 4.82 -0.85 -7.47
CA ARG A 354 4.17 -2.04 -6.93
C ARG A 354 2.74 -1.74 -6.44
N VAL A 355 2.56 -0.66 -5.69
CA VAL A 355 1.25 -0.25 -5.16
C VAL A 355 0.32 0.16 -6.30
N ILE A 356 0.84 0.87 -7.29
CA ILE A 356 0.08 1.26 -8.50
C ILE A 356 -0.43 0.00 -9.24
N ASN A 357 0.46 -0.96 -9.47
CA ASN A 357 0.14 -2.22 -10.17
C ASN A 357 -0.90 -3.04 -9.40
N GLU A 358 -0.78 -3.16 -8.07
CA GLU A 358 -1.77 -3.85 -7.25
C GLU A 358 -3.12 -3.11 -7.21
N SER A 359 -3.10 -1.78 -7.21
CA SER A 359 -4.31 -0.96 -7.27
C SER A 359 -5.06 -1.17 -8.58
N ALA A 360 -4.34 -1.35 -9.69
CA ALA A 360 -4.95 -1.64 -10.99
C ALA A 360 -5.67 -3.00 -10.99
N LEU A 361 -5.05 -4.04 -10.45
CA LEU A 361 -5.69 -5.36 -10.30
C LEU A 361 -6.91 -5.32 -9.38
N ALA A 362 -6.81 -4.58 -8.28
CA ALA A 362 -7.90 -4.41 -7.34
C ALA A 362 -9.07 -3.62 -7.95
N ALA A 363 -8.81 -2.56 -8.73
CA ALA A 363 -9.83 -1.81 -9.45
C ALA A 363 -10.55 -2.67 -10.50
N ASP A 364 -9.82 -3.42 -11.32
CA ASP A 364 -10.41 -4.34 -12.31
C ASP A 364 -11.31 -5.40 -11.68
N SER A 365 -10.95 -5.84 -10.47
CA SER A 365 -11.73 -6.79 -9.71
C SER A 365 -12.96 -6.15 -9.06
N LEU A 366 -12.81 -4.94 -8.51
CA LEU A 366 -13.87 -4.23 -7.79
C LEU A 366 -14.99 -3.76 -8.74
N GLU A 367 -14.66 -3.31 -9.95
CA GLU A 367 -15.65 -2.93 -10.97
C GLU A 367 -16.62 -4.05 -11.34
N LYS A 368 -16.22 -5.32 -11.17
CA LYS A 368 -17.07 -6.49 -11.46
C LYS A 368 -18.02 -6.82 -10.32
N LEU A 369 -17.76 -6.28 -9.12
CA LEU A 369 -18.45 -6.61 -7.88
C LEU A 369 -19.36 -5.49 -7.40
N LEU A 370 -19.08 -4.24 -7.81
CA LEU A 370 -19.94 -3.12 -7.49
C LEU A 370 -21.28 -3.23 -8.24
N PRO A 371 -22.39 -2.86 -7.56
CA PRO A 371 -23.75 -2.98 -8.10
C PRO A 371 -24.04 -2.01 -9.25
#